data_AF-A0A937AVV1-F1
#
_entry.id   AF-A0A937AVV1-F1
#
_cell.length_a   1.000
_cell.length_b   1.000
_cell.length_c   1.000
_cell.angle_alpha   90.00
_cell.angle_beta   90.00
_cell.angle_gamma   90.00
#
_symmetry.space_group_name_H-M   'P 1'
#
loop_
_entity.id
_entity.type
_entity.pdbx_description
1 polymer ?
#
loop_
_entity_poly.entity_id
_entity_poly.type
_entity_poly.pdbx_seq_one_letter_code
_entity_poly.pdbx_strand_id
1 'polypeptide(L)'
;NILVYLALLSVPFTWWLIERTRFGLRLRAVGEMPLAVDAAGVSVAWLRYRAVLLCGLFAGLAGAYLSIAQNAGFSRDMTAGQGFIALAAIIFGRWRPLPAFGACLIFGLLDAVAIRLQGVKLPALGEVPVQLIQALPYLLTLFLLAGFIGRAVAPRAAGVPYEKEH
;
A
#
# COMPACT_ATOMS: atom_id res chain seq x y z
N ASN A 1 -16.74 -13.65 4.34
CA ASN A 1 -15.36 -13.62 3.80
C ASN A 1 -14.31 -13.63 4.91
N ILE A 2 -13.77 -14.81 5.26
CA ILE A 2 -12.67 -14.97 6.24
C ILE A 2 -11.45 -14.10 5.85
N LEU A 3 -11.20 -13.96 4.55
CA LEU A 3 -10.12 -13.14 3.99
C LEU A 3 -10.24 -11.64 4.34
N VAL A 4 -11.46 -11.11 4.44
CA VAL A 4 -11.66 -9.69 4.82
C VAL A 4 -11.29 -9.48 6.29
N TYR A 5 -11.68 -10.42 7.17
CA TYR A 5 -11.28 -10.38 8.57
C TYR A 5 -9.77 -10.52 8.73
N LEU A 6 -9.12 -11.41 7.95
CA LEU A 6 -7.66 -11.51 7.91
C LEU A 6 -6.99 -10.22 7.45
N ALA A 7 -7.52 -9.57 6.40
CA ALA A 7 -7.01 -8.28 5.94
C ALA A 7 -7.12 -7.22 7.03
N LEU A 8 -8.27 -7.15 7.72
CA LEU A 8 -8.53 -6.19 8.78
C LEU A 8 -7.64 -6.44 10.01
N LEU A 9 -7.30 -7.70 10.31
CA LEU A 9 -6.40 -8.11 11.40
C LEU A 9 -4.92 -7.91 11.04
N SER A 10 -4.56 -7.95 9.76
CA SER A 10 -3.19 -7.73 9.30
C SER A 10 -2.69 -6.30 9.54
N VAL A 11 -3.61 -5.33 9.62
CA VAL A 11 -3.32 -3.91 9.86
C VAL A 11 -2.82 -3.65 11.29
N PRO A 12 -3.55 -4.02 12.37
CA PRO A 12 -3.03 -3.87 13.72
C PRO A 12 -1.79 -4.75 13.95
N PHE A 13 -1.69 -5.91 13.28
CA PHE A 13 -0.50 -6.76 13.35
C PHE A 13 0.74 -6.08 12.76
N THR A 14 0.64 -5.49 11.57
CA THR A 14 1.76 -4.77 10.94
C THR A 14 2.09 -3.49 11.70
N TRP A 15 1.11 -2.77 12.22
CA TRP A 15 1.35 -1.64 13.12
C TRP A 15 2.14 -2.06 14.36
N TRP A 16 1.72 -3.11 15.05
CA TRP A 16 2.42 -3.64 16.21
C TRP A 16 3.84 -4.12 15.85
N LEU A 17 3.99 -4.85 14.74
CA LEU A 17 5.28 -5.34 14.29
C LEU A 17 6.27 -4.19 14.02
N ILE A 18 5.82 -3.10 13.38
CA ILE A 18 6.70 -2.00 12.97
C ILE A 18 6.93 -0.99 14.12
N GLU A 19 5.93 -0.68 14.96
CA GLU A 19 6.06 0.32 16.04
C GLU A 19 6.53 -0.26 17.38
N ARG A 20 6.16 -1.51 17.72
CA ARG A 20 6.35 -2.06 19.06
C ARG A 20 7.47 -3.10 19.16
N THR A 21 7.99 -3.61 18.05
CA THR A 21 9.01 -4.68 18.09
C THR A 21 10.43 -4.18 17.78
N ARG A 22 11.43 -4.92 18.28
CA ARG A 22 12.85 -4.69 17.96
C ARG A 22 13.14 -4.82 16.47
N PHE A 23 12.38 -5.65 15.75
CA PHE A 23 12.50 -5.79 14.31
C PHE A 23 12.09 -4.50 13.58
N GLY A 24 10.97 -3.89 13.98
CA GLY A 24 10.48 -2.63 13.40
C GLY A 24 11.45 -1.46 13.58
N LEU A 25 12.02 -1.30 14.78
CA LEU A 25 13.04 -0.28 15.05
C LEU A 25 14.28 -0.44 14.17
N ARG A 26 14.80 -1.69 14.07
CA ARG A 26 15.94 -2.00 13.20
C ARG A 26 15.62 -1.77 11.73
N LEU A 27 14.39 -2.09 11.30
CA LEU A 27 13.97 -1.93 9.91
C LEU A 27 13.91 -0.46 9.50
N ARG A 28 13.37 0.41 10.37
CA ARG A 28 13.38 1.87 10.15
C ARG A 28 14.80 2.43 10.14
N ALA A 29 15.66 1.98 11.07
CA ALA A 29 17.06 2.39 11.11
C ALA A 29 17.81 2.03 9.82
N VAL A 30 17.55 0.84 9.24
CA VAL A 30 18.10 0.43 7.94
C VAL A 30 17.61 1.31 6.79
N GLY A 31 16.37 1.81 6.86
CA GLY A 31 15.79 2.72 5.87
C GLY A 31 16.32 4.15 5.94
N GLU A 32 16.74 4.62 7.11
CA GLU A 32 17.33 5.94 7.31
C GLU A 32 18.84 5.95 7.05
N MET A 33 19.59 5.05 7.69
CA MET A 33 21.06 5.06 7.64
C MET A 33 21.62 3.62 7.79
N PRO A 34 21.76 2.86 6.69
CA PRO A 34 22.15 1.44 6.76
C PRO A 34 23.55 1.22 7.32
N LEU A 35 24.48 2.16 7.08
CA LEU A 35 25.86 2.11 7.61
C LEU A 35 25.89 2.11 9.14
N ALA A 36 25.01 2.89 9.78
CA ALA A 36 24.93 2.93 11.25
C ALA A 36 24.44 1.60 11.85
N VAL A 37 23.61 0.86 11.11
CA VAL A 37 23.09 -0.44 11.56
C VAL A 37 24.15 -1.53 11.43
N ASP A 38 24.97 -1.50 10.38
CA ASP A 38 26.09 -2.44 10.22
C ASP A 38 27.19 -2.17 11.25
N ALA A 39 27.49 -0.89 11.55
CA ALA A 39 28.40 -0.51 12.63
C ALA A 39 27.93 -0.99 14.01
N ALA A 40 26.61 -1.13 14.22
CA ALA A 40 26.03 -1.70 15.43
C ALA A 40 26.05 -3.25 15.47
N GLY A 41 26.69 -3.90 14.50
CA GLY A 41 26.84 -5.36 14.44
C GLY A 41 25.60 -6.12 13.95
N VAL A 42 24.62 -5.44 13.35
CA VAL A 42 23.40 -6.06 12.82
C VAL A 42 23.49 -6.19 11.30
N SER A 43 23.29 -7.40 10.78
CA SER A 43 23.33 -7.64 9.34
C SER A 43 22.18 -6.95 8.60
N VAL A 44 22.51 -5.86 7.90
CA VAL A 44 21.57 -5.06 7.09
C VAL A 44 20.92 -5.90 6.00
N ALA A 45 21.71 -6.71 5.29
CA ALA A 45 21.25 -7.58 4.21
C ALA A 45 20.17 -8.56 4.71
N TRP A 46 20.41 -9.24 5.83
CA TRP A 46 19.45 -10.19 6.39
C TRP A 46 18.15 -9.52 6.81
N LEU A 47 18.24 -8.31 7.36
CA LEU A 47 17.06 -7.54 7.74
C LEU A 47 16.22 -7.14 6.51
N ARG A 48 16.87 -6.73 5.41
CA ARG A 48 16.21 -6.43 4.13
C ARG A 48 15.55 -7.67 3.52
N TYR A 49 16.23 -8.82 3.52
CA TYR A 49 15.65 -10.09 3.04
C TYR A 49 14.40 -10.49 3.81
N ARG A 50 14.44 -10.40 5.15
CA ARG A 50 13.27 -10.71 5.99
C ARG A 50 12.10 -9.78 5.70
N ALA A 51 12.37 -8.49 5.47
CA ALA A 51 11.35 -7.52 5.10
C ALA A 51 10.71 -7.87 3.73
N VAL A 52 11.52 -8.21 2.72
CA VAL A 52 11.04 -8.61 1.40
C VAL A 52 10.20 -9.90 1.45
N LEU A 53 10.64 -10.89 2.24
CA LEU A 53 9.88 -12.13 2.43
C LEU A 53 8.52 -11.88 3.08
N LEU A 54 8.45 -11.03 4.10
CA LEU A 54 7.18 -10.62 4.71
C LEU A 54 6.30 -9.87 3.70
N CYS A 55 6.85 -8.94 2.92
CA CYS A 55 6.12 -8.26 1.86
C CYS A 55 5.57 -9.25 0.82
N GLY A 56 6.36 -10.25 0.41
CA GLY A 56 5.93 -11.31 -0.50
C GLY A 56 4.78 -12.14 0.06
N LEU A 57 4.80 -12.46 1.35
CA LEU A 57 3.70 -13.15 2.03
C LEU A 57 2.40 -12.34 1.97
N PHE A 58 2.45 -11.05 2.30
CA PHE A 58 1.28 -10.16 2.25
C PHE A 58 0.78 -9.95 0.82
N ALA A 59 1.69 -9.78 -0.15
CA ALA A 59 1.35 -9.64 -1.57
C ALA A 59 0.68 -10.92 -2.12
N GLY A 60 1.17 -12.10 -1.72
CA GLY A 60 0.56 -13.39 -2.07
C GLY A 60 -0.85 -13.55 -1.49
N LEU A 61 -1.05 -13.17 -0.23
CA LEU A 61 -2.38 -13.16 0.40
C LEU A 61 -3.35 -12.19 -0.29
N ALA A 62 -2.87 -11.01 -0.70
CA ALA A 62 -3.66 -10.05 -1.47
C ALA A 62 -4.04 -10.59 -2.86
N GLY A 63 -3.12 -11.27 -3.55
CA GLY A 63 -3.40 -11.93 -4.82
C GLY A 63 -4.41 -13.07 -4.69
N ALA A 64 -4.29 -13.89 -3.63
CA ALA A 64 -5.27 -14.94 -3.32
C ALA A 64 -6.67 -14.36 -3.05
N TYR A 65 -6.75 -13.21 -2.39
CA TYR A 65 -8.02 -12.50 -2.20
C TYR A 65 -8.66 -12.09 -3.54
N LEU A 66 -7.88 -11.55 -4.47
CA LEU A 66 -8.40 -11.16 -5.79
C LEU A 66 -8.95 -12.37 -6.57
N SER A 67 -8.24 -13.50 -6.56
CA SER A 67 -8.60 -14.72 -7.31
C SER A 67 -9.74 -15.56 -6.70
N ILE A 68 -10.05 -15.38 -5.41
CA ILE A 68 -11.06 -16.19 -4.71
C ILE A 68 -12.29 -15.37 -4.33
N ALA A 69 -12.08 -14.15 -3.84
CA ALA A 69 -13.15 -13.33 -3.27
C ALA A 69 -13.70 -12.28 -4.25
N GLN A 70 -12.88 -11.76 -5.15
CA GLN A 70 -13.29 -10.69 -6.06
C GLN A 70 -13.73 -11.24 -7.43
N ASN A 71 -12.97 -12.17 -8.00
CA ASN A 71 -13.34 -12.92 -9.18
C ASN A 71 -13.34 -14.41 -8.82
N ALA A 72 -14.39 -15.17 -9.16
CA ALA A 72 -14.39 -16.63 -9.03
C ALA A 72 -13.55 -17.29 -10.16
N GLY A 73 -12.36 -16.75 -10.42
CA GLY A 73 -11.52 -17.10 -11.56
C GLY A 73 -10.34 -16.15 -11.72
N PHE A 74 -9.24 -16.67 -12.28
CA PHE A 74 -8.06 -15.86 -12.59
C PHE A 74 -8.22 -15.26 -14.00
N SER A 75 -8.37 -13.94 -14.08
CA SER A 75 -8.42 -13.21 -15.35
C SER A 75 -7.14 -12.40 -15.56
N ARG A 76 -6.80 -12.14 -16.84
CA ARG A 76 -5.73 -11.19 -17.15
C ARG A 76 -6.10 -9.80 -16.64
N ASP A 77 -5.11 -9.09 -16.13
CA ASP A 77 -5.26 -7.73 -15.58
C ASP A 77 -6.21 -7.60 -14.38
N MET A 78 -6.39 -8.69 -13.61
CA MET A 78 -7.25 -8.71 -12.42
C MET A 78 -6.82 -7.71 -11.33
N THR A 79 -5.54 -7.33 -11.28
CA THR A 79 -5.05 -6.29 -10.35
C THR A 79 -5.44 -4.88 -10.77
N ALA A 80 -5.82 -4.65 -12.04
CA ALA A 80 -6.37 -3.40 -12.58
C ALA A 80 -5.69 -2.09 -12.11
N GLY A 81 -4.37 -2.10 -11.88
CA GLY A 81 -3.62 -0.94 -11.40
C GLY A 81 -3.74 -0.63 -9.90
N GLN A 82 -4.38 -1.49 -9.09
CA GLN A 82 -4.50 -1.33 -7.63
C GLN A 82 -3.15 -1.21 -6.90
N GLY A 83 -2.06 -1.74 -7.50
CA GLY A 83 -0.71 -1.55 -6.97
C GLY A 83 -0.26 -0.07 -6.95
N PHE A 84 -0.68 0.72 -7.93
CA PHE A 84 -0.41 2.17 -7.95
C PHE A 84 -1.18 2.90 -6.85
N ILE A 85 -2.43 2.49 -6.60
CA ILE A 85 -3.27 3.03 -5.51
C ILE A 85 -2.65 2.71 -4.15
N ALA A 86 -2.10 1.50 -3.98
CA ALA A 86 -1.39 1.11 -2.75
C ALA A 86 -0.15 1.98 -2.50
N LEU A 87 0.63 2.29 -3.55
CA LEU A 87 1.76 3.24 -3.46
C LEU A 87 1.28 4.66 -3.13
N ALA A 88 0.17 5.11 -3.73
CA ALA A 88 -0.40 6.41 -3.38
C ALA A 88 -0.82 6.45 -1.90
N ALA A 89 -1.49 5.41 -1.40
CA ALA A 89 -1.92 5.30 -0.02
C ALA A 89 -0.75 5.32 0.98
N ILE A 90 0.40 4.70 0.66
CA ILE A 90 1.57 4.73 1.56
C ILE A 90 2.23 6.12 1.60
N ILE A 91 2.22 6.83 0.46
CA ILE A 91 2.69 8.22 0.37
C ILE A 91 1.80 9.14 1.21
N PHE A 92 0.47 9.03 1.07
CA PHE A 92 -0.49 9.77 1.89
C PHE A 92 -0.39 9.40 3.37
N GLY A 93 -0.10 8.13 3.66
CA GLY A 93 0.15 7.62 5.00
C GLY A 93 1.47 8.09 5.61
N ARG A 94 2.29 8.90 4.93
CA ARG A 94 3.62 9.33 5.41
C ARG A 94 4.47 8.17 5.92
N TRP A 95 4.41 7.02 5.23
CA TRP A 95 5.14 5.79 5.60
C TRP A 95 4.79 5.21 6.98
N ARG A 96 3.68 5.63 7.60
CA ARG A 96 3.17 5.08 8.85
C ARG A 96 1.96 4.17 8.58
N PRO A 97 1.87 3.00 9.25
CA PRO A 97 0.85 1.99 8.94
C PRO A 97 -0.59 2.44 9.29
N LEU A 98 -0.78 3.18 10.39
CA LEU A 98 -2.09 3.72 10.79
C LEU A 98 -2.70 4.68 9.76
N PRO A 99 -2.03 5.78 9.37
CA PRO A 99 -2.57 6.69 8.36
C PRO A 99 -2.58 6.07 6.95
N ALA A 100 -1.67 5.13 6.63
CA ALA A 100 -1.76 4.36 5.39
C ALA A 100 -3.04 3.52 5.31
N PHE A 101 -3.44 2.88 6.42
CA PHE A 101 -4.72 2.18 6.50
C PHE A 101 -5.91 3.12 6.30
N GLY A 102 -5.89 4.29 6.93
CA GLY A 102 -6.92 5.32 6.71
C GLY A 102 -7.03 5.74 5.24
N ALA A 103 -5.90 5.94 4.56
CA ALA A 103 -5.87 6.24 3.14
C ALA A 103 -6.45 5.08 2.31
N CYS A 104 -6.06 3.83 2.59
CA CYS A 104 -6.61 2.65 1.91
C CYS A 104 -8.13 2.51 2.08
N LEU A 105 -8.67 2.82 3.27
CA LEU A 105 -10.12 2.81 3.51
C LEU A 105 -10.85 3.87 2.67
N ILE A 106 -10.29 5.07 2.55
CA ILE A 106 -10.85 6.13 1.72
C ILE A 106 -10.83 5.70 0.24
N PHE A 107 -9.70 5.16 -0.24
CA PHE A 107 -9.63 4.65 -1.61
C PHE A 107 -10.62 3.51 -1.88
N GLY A 108 -10.76 2.56 -0.94
CA GLY A 108 -11.73 1.48 -1.06
C GLY A 108 -13.18 1.95 -1.02
N LEU A 109 -13.50 2.96 -0.20
CA LEU A 109 -14.82 3.58 -0.16
C LEU A 109 -15.16 4.25 -1.50
N LEU A 110 -14.19 4.99 -2.06
CA LEU A 110 -14.36 5.66 -3.35
C LEU A 110 -14.49 4.68 -4.50
N ASP A 111 -13.74 3.57 -4.48
CA ASP A 111 -13.87 2.49 -5.45
C ASP A 111 -15.27 1.85 -5.37
N ALA A 112 -15.76 1.58 -4.16
CA ALA A 112 -17.12 1.07 -3.96
C ALA A 112 -18.20 2.06 -4.42
N VAL A 113 -18.02 3.36 -4.17
CA VAL A 113 -18.92 4.42 -4.65
C VAL A 113 -18.88 4.52 -6.18
N ALA A 114 -17.70 4.44 -6.78
CA ALA A 114 -17.52 4.42 -8.23
C ALA A 114 -18.27 3.23 -8.85
N ILE A 115 -18.09 2.03 -8.32
CA ILE A 115 -18.83 0.83 -8.76
C ILE A 115 -20.34 1.00 -8.59
N ARG A 116 -20.80 1.63 -7.50
CA ARG A 116 -22.25 1.84 -7.29
C ARG A 116 -22.84 2.92 -8.20
N LEU A 117 -22.04 3.90 -8.62
CA LEU A 117 -22.44 4.92 -9.59
C LEU A 117 -22.31 4.44 -11.05
N GLN A 118 -21.59 3.34 -11.32
CA GLN A 118 -21.57 2.72 -12.64
C GLN A 118 -23.00 2.30 -13.03
N GLY A 119 -23.51 2.91 -14.09
CA GLY A 119 -24.86 2.65 -14.61
C GLY A 119 -25.99 3.49 -14.00
N VAL A 120 -25.70 4.39 -13.04
CA VAL A 120 -26.69 5.38 -12.58
C VAL A 120 -26.72 6.55 -13.56
N LYS A 121 -27.87 6.78 -14.19
CA LYS A 121 -28.10 7.97 -15.02
C LYS A 121 -28.09 9.21 -14.12
N LEU A 122 -26.96 9.92 -14.11
CA LEU A 122 -26.85 11.20 -13.43
C LEU A 122 -27.67 12.24 -14.21
N PRO A 123 -28.63 12.94 -13.56
CA PRO A 123 -29.57 13.84 -14.23
C PRO A 123 -28.93 15.09 -14.87
N ALA A 124 -27.61 15.28 -14.74
CA ALA A 124 -26.87 16.42 -15.31
C ALA A 124 -25.92 16.09 -16.48
N LEU A 125 -25.58 14.81 -16.74
CA LEU A 125 -24.47 14.46 -17.67
C LEU A 125 -24.73 13.26 -18.61
N GLY A 126 -25.87 12.57 -18.51
CA GLY A 126 -26.16 11.39 -19.36
C GLY A 126 -25.48 10.10 -18.89
N GLU A 127 -25.38 9.08 -19.76
CA GLU A 127 -24.69 7.81 -19.46
C GLU A 127 -23.19 8.08 -19.31
N VAL A 128 -22.69 8.08 -18.08
CA VAL A 128 -21.27 8.30 -17.81
C VAL A 128 -20.49 7.07 -18.31
N PRO A 129 -19.50 7.26 -19.21
CA PRO A 129 -18.67 6.16 -19.70
C PRO A 129 -17.98 5.46 -18.54
N VAL A 130 -17.99 4.12 -18.54
CA VAL A 130 -17.37 3.29 -17.50
C VAL A 130 -15.90 3.64 -17.27
N GLN A 131 -15.20 4.06 -18.33
CA GLN A 131 -13.81 4.52 -18.30
C GLN A 131 -13.61 5.76 -17.43
N LEU A 132 -14.57 6.69 -17.42
CA LEU A 132 -14.49 7.92 -16.63
C LEU A 132 -14.71 7.64 -15.14
N ILE A 133 -15.55 6.65 -14.84
CA ILE A 133 -15.81 6.19 -13.47
C ILE A 133 -14.64 5.36 -12.93
N GLN A 134 -14.01 4.54 -13.77
CA GLN A 134 -12.77 3.81 -13.42
C GLN A 134 -11.56 4.75 -13.26
N ALA A 135 -11.57 5.93 -13.89
CA ALA A 135 -10.54 6.95 -13.70
C ALA A 135 -10.71 7.75 -12.40
N LEU A 136 -11.88 7.68 -11.75
CA LEU A 136 -12.25 8.50 -10.59
C LEU A 136 -11.31 8.31 -9.38
N PRO A 137 -10.87 7.08 -9.02
CA PRO A 137 -9.87 6.88 -7.97
C PRO A 137 -8.54 7.56 -8.30
N TYR A 138 -8.10 7.52 -9.57
CA TYR A 138 -6.86 8.13 -10.03
C TYR A 138 -6.94 9.66 -10.07
N LEU A 139 -8.04 10.22 -10.56
CA LEU A 139 -8.27 11.66 -10.52
C LEU A 139 -8.28 12.19 -9.09
N LEU A 140 -8.84 11.43 -8.16
CA LEU A 140 -8.81 11.77 -6.76
C LEU A 140 -7.42 11.64 -6.14
N THR A 141 -6.61 10.64 -6.52
CA THR A 141 -5.18 10.62 -6.15
C THR A 141 -4.47 11.88 -6.61
N LEU A 142 -4.70 12.32 -7.85
CA LEU A 142 -4.09 13.53 -8.39
C LEU A 142 -4.52 14.78 -7.62
N PHE A 143 -5.82 14.93 -7.32
CA PHE A 143 -6.33 16.06 -6.55
C PHE A 143 -5.82 16.08 -5.10
N LEU A 144 -5.78 14.93 -4.43
CA LEU A 144 -5.23 14.83 -3.07
C LEU A 144 -3.73 15.12 -3.04
N LEU A 145 -2.98 14.61 -4.03
CA LEU A 145 -1.55 14.82 -4.15
C LEU A 145 -1.23 16.30 -4.40
N ALA A 146 -1.97 16.94 -5.31
CA ALA A 146 -1.78 18.34 -5.68
C ALA A 146 -2.30 19.33 -4.62
N GLY A 147 -3.39 19.00 -3.93
CA GLY A 147 -4.08 19.93 -3.03
C GLY A 147 -3.66 19.87 -1.55
N PHE A 148 -3.24 18.71 -1.04
CA PHE A 148 -3.16 18.48 0.41
C PHE A 148 -1.83 17.92 0.95
N ILE A 149 -0.84 17.67 0.09
CA ILE A 149 0.43 17.11 0.55
C ILE A 149 1.35 18.20 1.12
N GLY A 150 1.44 18.22 2.46
CA GLY A 150 2.65 18.67 3.16
C GLY A 150 3.78 17.64 3.00
N ARG A 151 5.04 18.04 3.28
CA ARG A 151 6.27 17.25 3.07
C ARG A 151 6.14 15.77 3.48
N ALA A 152 5.94 14.87 2.52
CA ALA A 152 6.09 13.44 2.71
C ALA A 152 7.57 13.09 2.51
N VAL A 153 8.31 12.94 3.60
CA VAL A 153 9.73 12.55 3.55
C VAL A 153 9.80 11.04 3.39
N ALA A 154 10.23 10.58 2.23
CA ALA A 154 10.53 9.18 1.99
C ALA A 154 11.82 8.76 2.71
N PRO A 155 11.94 7.48 3.12
CA PRO A 155 13.17 6.99 3.74
C PRO A 155 14.35 7.15 2.78
N ARG A 156 15.46 7.71 3.30
CA ARG A 156 16.62 8.14 2.50
C ARG A 156 17.31 7.02 1.73
N ALA A 157 17.27 5.79 2.26
CA ALA A 157 17.87 4.61 1.64
C ALA A 157 16.88 3.77 0.81
N ALA A 158 15.69 4.30 0.50
CA ALA A 158 14.73 3.61 -0.36
C ALA A 158 15.29 3.46 -1.79
N GLY A 159 15.40 2.22 -2.27
CA GLY A 159 15.87 1.92 -3.62
C GLY A 159 17.39 1.98 -3.81
N VAL A 160 18.17 2.28 -2.77
CA VAL A 160 19.64 2.30 -2.84
C VAL A 160 20.20 0.90 -2.49
N PRO A 161 20.93 0.24 -3.41
CA PRO A 161 21.65 -0.99 -3.10
C PRO A 161 22.57 -0.79 -1.90
N TYR A 162 22.60 -1.75 -0.99
CA TYR A 162 23.54 -1.71 0.12
C TYR A 162 24.84 -2.37 -0.32
N GLU A 163 25.89 -1.57 -0.45
CA GLU A 163 27.25 -2.04 -0.62
C GLU A 163 27.91 -2.06 0.75
N LYS A 164 28.51 -3.19 1.09
CA LYS A 164 29.26 -3.32 2.34
C LYS A 164 30.65 -2.76 2.08
N GLU A 165 31.00 -1.64 2.70
CA GLU A 165 32.39 -1.18 2.69
C GLU A 165 33.22 -2.22 3.43
N HIS A 166 34.16 -2.83 2.69
CA HIS A 166 35.11 -3.83 3.18
C HIS A 166 36.26 -3.17 3.93
#